data_AF-A0A2S2PJQ4-F1
#
_entry.id   AF-A0A2S2PJQ4-F1
#
_cell.length_a   1.000
_cell.length_b   1.000
_cell.length_c   1.000
_cell.angle_alpha   90.00
_cell.angle_beta   90.00
_cell.angle_gamma   90.00
#
_symmetry.space_group_name_H-M   'P 1'
#
loop_
_entity.id
_entity.type
_entity.pdbx_description
1 polymer ?
#
loop_
_entity_poly.entity_id
_entity_poly.type
_entity_poly.pdbx_seq_one_letter_code
_entity_poly.pdbx_strand_id
1 'polypeptide(L)'
;MPIVLNTRFEHNIIDKYSCLKKLLRITAYCIRWKKYNRKSYHFTAEVETDELNDAKLLLIKLVQKQYFCEEIKCLITKQNINNKSKLKLLCPFIDKDGVLRVGGRLNNMPYIQADKRNPILLPSQSKLTILIITDEHYRQLHIGPQALLASIREQYWPLNGRNLTRAVVNKCIICFKTKPFTFQPVMGDLPKERMQPGRTFATTGMDFAGPVKIKVSNRRNAQSGKAYICVFVCFATKAVHVELVSDLSTDAFIAALRRFWSRRGYCTTLWSDNGKNFVGANRKLKELRDLFSSKEHQAKVQRCVSEVGINWKFIPV
;
A
#
# COMPACT_ATOMS: atom_id res chain seq x y z
N MET A 1 4.51 47.89 35.64
CA MET A 1 5.52 47.39 34.68
C MET A 1 4.89 47.33 33.30
N PRO A 2 5.31 48.17 32.34
CA PRO A 2 4.81 48.10 30.97
C PRO A 2 5.31 46.80 30.33
N ILE A 3 4.39 45.99 29.81
CA ILE A 3 4.72 44.79 29.05
C ILE A 3 5.29 45.26 27.71
N VAL A 4 6.62 45.31 27.64
CA VAL A 4 7.34 45.52 26.38
C VAL A 4 7.20 44.23 25.56
N LEU A 5 6.30 44.24 24.58
CA LEU A 5 6.21 43.18 23.57
C LEU A 5 7.46 43.25 22.69
N ASN A 6 8.49 42.51 23.09
CA ASN A 6 9.71 42.33 22.33
C ASN A 6 9.36 41.55 21.04
N THR A 7 9.23 42.24 19.92
CA THR A 7 8.97 41.68 18.58
C THR A 7 10.21 40.99 18.01
N ARG A 8 10.75 40.02 18.75
CA ARG A 8 11.74 39.08 18.20
C ARG A 8 11.03 38.01 17.37
N PHE A 9 11.43 37.93 16.11
CA PHE A 9 10.98 37.09 15.00
C PHE A 9 11.07 35.56 15.25
N GLU A 10 10.35 34.97 16.21
CA GLU A 10 10.51 33.51 16.49
C GLU A 10 9.22 32.68 16.57
N HIS A 11 8.07 33.24 16.25
CA HIS A 11 6.82 32.46 16.13
C HIS A 11 6.21 32.61 14.75
N ASN A 12 6.81 31.92 13.76
CA ASN A 12 6.24 31.86 12.43
C ASN A 12 4.89 31.13 12.51
N ILE A 13 3.78 31.88 12.45
CA ILE A 13 2.41 31.36 12.54
C ILE A 13 2.20 30.21 11.55
N ILE A 14 2.86 30.27 10.40
CA ILE A 14 2.86 29.27 9.33
C ILE A 14 3.29 27.89 9.86
N ASP A 15 4.29 27.85 10.74
CA ASP A 15 4.86 26.60 11.26
C ASP A 15 3.94 25.90 12.26
N LYS A 16 2.94 26.59 12.82
CA LYS A 16 1.97 26.01 13.77
C LYS A 16 0.81 25.25 13.12
N TYR A 17 0.60 25.36 11.82
CA TYR A 17 -0.55 24.76 11.14
C TYR A 17 -0.17 23.70 10.12
N SER A 18 -1.00 22.67 9.98
CA SER A 18 -0.89 21.60 8.98
C SER A 18 -1.96 21.70 7.87
N CYS A 19 -2.90 22.64 8.00
CA CYS A 19 -4.00 22.85 7.07
C CYS A 19 -4.00 24.30 6.57
N LEU A 20 -3.92 24.49 5.24
CA LEU A 20 -3.90 25.80 4.60
C LEU A 20 -5.16 26.60 4.92
N LYS A 21 -6.34 26.00 4.77
CA LYS A 21 -7.63 26.66 5.01
C LYS A 21 -7.75 27.20 6.44
N LYS A 22 -7.25 26.45 7.42
CA LYS A 22 -7.21 26.88 8.84
C LYS A 22 -6.26 28.04 9.04
N LEU A 23 -5.06 27.98 8.47
CA LEU A 23 -4.06 29.06 8.53
C LEU A 23 -4.61 30.36 7.90
N LEU A 24 -5.25 30.26 6.74
CA LEU A 24 -5.87 31.40 6.06
C LEU A 24 -6.98 32.05 6.88
N ARG A 25 -7.91 31.24 7.41
CA ARG A 25 -9.01 31.74 8.26
C ARG A 25 -8.50 32.47 9.50
N ILE A 26 -7.52 31.89 10.20
CA ILE A 26 -6.95 32.50 11.42
C ILE A 26 -6.24 33.81 11.07
N THR A 27 -5.49 33.83 9.98
CA THR A 27 -4.81 35.04 9.52
C THR A 27 -5.82 36.11 9.10
N ALA A 28 -6.92 35.74 8.45
CA ALA A 28 -8.02 36.64 8.11
C ALA A 28 -8.65 37.26 9.38
N TYR A 29 -8.92 36.47 10.42
CA TYR A 29 -9.40 37.00 11.71
C TYR A 29 -8.40 37.96 12.35
N CYS A 30 -7.09 37.67 12.30
CA CYS A 30 -6.06 38.59 12.81
C CYS A 30 -6.05 39.93 12.03
N ILE A 31 -6.20 39.89 10.70
CA ILE A 31 -6.29 41.09 9.86
C ILE A 31 -7.56 41.88 10.20
N ARG A 32 -8.70 41.20 10.31
CA ARG A 32 -9.98 41.79 10.69
C ARG A 32 -9.89 42.51 12.03
N TRP A 33 -9.34 41.85 13.05
CA TRP A 33 -9.13 42.44 14.37
C TRP A 33 -8.27 43.71 14.31
N LYS A 34 -7.20 43.71 13.51
CA LYS A 34 -6.34 44.89 13.29
C LYS A 34 -7.09 46.04 12.59
N LYS A 35 -7.96 45.75 11.62
CA LYS A 35 -8.80 46.76 10.94
C LYS A 35 -9.86 47.33 11.90
N TYR A 36 -10.43 46.50 12.78
CA TYR A 36 -11.48 46.87 13.73
C TYR A 36 -11.02 47.87 14.79
N ASN A 37 -9.79 47.75 15.30
CA ASN A 37 -9.20 48.75 16.21
C ASN A 37 -9.09 50.17 15.60
N ARG A 38 -9.48 50.36 14.33
CA ARG A 38 -9.43 51.64 13.60
C ARG A 38 -10.78 52.16 13.12
N LYS A 39 -11.85 51.36 13.12
CA LYS A 39 -13.23 51.78 12.76
C LYS A 39 -14.28 50.91 13.46
N SER A 40 -15.34 51.55 13.95
CA SER A 40 -16.51 50.89 14.57
C SER A 40 -17.33 50.11 13.53
N TYR A 41 -16.99 48.83 13.34
CA TYR A 41 -17.77 47.90 12.51
C TYR A 41 -18.40 46.80 13.39
N HIS A 42 -19.23 45.91 12.85
CA HIS A 42 -19.75 44.75 13.59
C HIS A 42 -18.88 43.51 13.30
N PHE A 43 -18.50 42.75 14.32
CA PHE A 43 -17.73 41.50 14.15
C PHE A 43 -18.68 40.35 13.80
N THR A 44 -18.71 39.93 12.54
CA THR A 44 -19.42 38.73 12.10
C THR A 44 -18.54 37.49 12.27
N ALA A 45 -19.15 36.31 12.46
CA ALA A 45 -18.42 35.04 12.57
C ALA A 45 -17.90 34.57 11.19
N GLU A 46 -18.60 34.91 10.11
CA GLU A 46 -18.30 34.48 8.75
C GLU A 46 -17.11 35.28 8.18
N VAL A 47 -16.23 34.61 7.44
CA VAL A 47 -15.05 35.22 6.79
C VAL A 47 -15.33 35.37 5.31
N GLU A 48 -15.17 36.59 4.79
CA GLU A 48 -15.42 36.90 3.39
C GLU A 48 -14.27 36.40 2.50
N THR A 49 -14.56 36.21 1.21
CA THR A 49 -13.56 35.76 0.23
C THR A 49 -12.39 36.73 0.10
N ASP A 50 -12.66 38.03 0.19
CA ASP A 50 -11.65 39.08 0.07
C ASP A 50 -10.69 39.08 1.25
N GLU A 51 -11.17 38.76 2.45
CA GLU A 51 -10.31 38.63 3.62
C GLU A 51 -9.42 37.38 3.57
N LEU A 52 -9.92 36.29 2.98
CA LEU A 52 -9.09 35.11 2.73
C LEU A 52 -8.02 35.42 1.68
N ASN A 53 -8.34 36.20 0.65
CA ASN A 53 -7.38 36.66 -0.35
C ASN A 53 -6.34 37.62 0.26
N ASP A 54 -6.76 38.59 1.07
CA ASP A 54 -5.88 39.48 1.84
C ASP A 54 -4.93 38.66 2.74
N ALA A 55 -5.47 37.69 3.47
CA ALA A 55 -4.69 36.80 4.34
C ALA A 55 -3.67 35.98 3.55
N LYS A 56 -4.08 35.41 2.41
CA LYS A 56 -3.22 34.65 1.50
C LYS A 56 -2.08 35.51 0.98
N LEU A 57 -2.38 36.70 0.45
CA LEU A 57 -1.38 37.63 -0.08
C LEU A 57 -0.42 38.09 1.03
N LEU A 58 -0.92 38.36 2.23
CA LEU A 58 -0.09 38.73 3.38
C LEU A 58 0.92 37.63 3.73
N LEU A 59 0.46 36.38 3.86
CA LEU A 59 1.35 35.24 4.16
C LEU A 59 2.39 35.02 3.07
N ILE A 60 2.00 35.14 1.80
CA ILE A 60 2.92 35.06 0.66
C ILE A 60 3.98 36.15 0.76
N LYS A 61 3.60 37.41 0.98
CA LYS A 61 4.54 38.53 1.12
C LYS A 61 5.51 38.33 2.29
N LEU A 62 5.03 37.81 3.43
CA LEU A 62 5.88 37.48 4.57
C LEU A 62 6.91 36.41 4.23
N VAL A 63 6.48 35.34 3.56
CA VAL A 63 7.38 34.27 3.10
C VAL A 63 8.37 34.79 2.06
N GLN A 64 7.93 35.57 1.08
CA GLN A 64 8.83 36.15 0.08
C GLN A 64 9.86 37.08 0.72
N LYS A 65 9.45 37.92 1.68
CA LYS A 65 10.36 38.78 2.43
C LYS A 65 11.37 38.00 3.27
N GLN A 66 10.99 36.82 3.78
CA GLN A 66 11.88 35.95 4.54
C GLN A 66 12.94 35.27 3.64
N TYR A 67 12.53 34.75 2.48
CA TYR A 67 13.39 33.92 1.63
C TYR A 67 14.08 34.65 0.48
N PHE A 68 13.53 35.78 0.02
CA PHE A 68 13.99 36.56 -1.14
C PHE A 68 14.30 38.01 -0.76
N CYS A 69 14.80 38.24 0.47
CA CYS A 69 14.98 39.57 1.02
C CYS A 69 15.96 40.43 0.21
N GLU A 70 17.04 39.82 -0.31
CA GLU A 70 18.05 40.49 -1.12
C GLU A 70 17.49 40.85 -2.49
N GLU A 71 16.83 39.90 -3.17
CA GLU A 71 16.26 40.13 -4.49
C GLU A 71 15.16 41.18 -4.46
N ILE A 72 14.32 41.18 -3.43
CA ILE A 72 13.29 42.21 -3.23
C ILE A 72 13.93 43.60 -3.04
N LYS A 73 15.00 43.72 -2.25
CA LYS A 73 15.71 45.00 -2.06
C LYS A 73 16.31 45.50 -3.38
N CYS A 74 16.95 44.62 -4.17
CA CYS A 74 17.49 44.97 -5.47
C CYS A 74 16.39 45.49 -6.42
N LEU A 75 15.25 44.79 -6.48
CA LEU A 75 14.14 45.19 -7.34
C LEU A 75 13.52 46.53 -6.94
N ILE A 76 13.36 46.79 -5.65
CA ILE A 76 12.85 48.08 -5.14
C ILE A 76 13.82 49.22 -5.46
N THR A 77 15.12 48.99 -5.31
CA THR A 77 16.18 49.99 -5.60
C THR A 77 16.54 50.10 -7.08
N LYS A 78 15.83 49.37 -7.97
CA LYS A 78 16.11 49.26 -9.41
C LYS A 78 17.54 48.81 -9.74
N GLN A 79 18.16 48.05 -8.83
CA GLN A 79 19.46 47.43 -9.05
C GLN A 79 19.31 46.04 -9.66
N ASN A 80 20.35 45.59 -10.37
CA ASN A 80 20.37 44.25 -10.95
C ASN A 80 20.46 43.17 -9.86
N ILE A 81 19.66 42.11 -10.00
CA ILE A 81 19.75 40.93 -9.15
C ILE A 81 21.10 40.24 -9.37
N ASN A 82 21.69 39.74 -8.28
CA ASN A 82 22.94 39.00 -8.30
C ASN A 82 22.91 37.86 -9.34
N ASN A 83 23.96 37.77 -10.16
CA ASN A 83 24.12 36.74 -11.19
C ASN A 83 24.06 35.30 -10.66
N LYS A 84 24.38 35.10 -9.38
CA LYS A 84 24.32 33.78 -8.72
C LYS A 84 22.91 33.40 -8.24
N SER A 85 21.97 34.33 -8.19
CA SER A 85 20.61 34.03 -7.72
C SER A 85 19.85 33.21 -8.76
N LYS A 86 19.23 32.12 -8.30
CA LYS A 86 18.35 31.26 -9.11
C LYS A 86 17.15 32.01 -9.66
N LEU A 87 16.79 33.16 -9.04
CA LEU A 87 15.67 33.98 -9.46
C LEU A 87 15.98 34.82 -10.70
N LYS A 88 17.25 35.15 -10.98
CA LYS A 88 17.60 36.04 -12.10
C LYS A 88 17.04 35.56 -13.45
N LEU A 89 17.12 34.26 -13.72
CA LEU A 89 16.63 33.64 -14.95
C LEU A 89 15.10 33.68 -15.11
N LEU A 90 14.37 33.95 -14.02
CA LEU A 90 12.91 34.06 -14.01
C LEU A 90 12.43 35.49 -14.27
N CYS A 91 13.35 36.43 -14.54
CA CYS A 91 13.08 37.85 -14.76
C CYS A 91 12.04 38.41 -13.76
N PRO A 92 12.28 38.29 -12.45
CA PRO A 92 11.26 38.52 -11.45
C PRO A 92 10.97 40.02 -11.32
N PHE A 93 9.73 40.35 -10.99
CA PHE A 93 9.30 41.71 -10.76
C PHE A 93 8.32 41.77 -9.58
N ILE A 94 8.14 42.96 -9.02
CA ILE A 94 7.17 43.21 -7.95
C ILE A 94 5.92 43.81 -8.60
N ASP A 95 4.76 43.22 -8.34
CA ASP A 95 3.49 43.70 -8.86
C ASP A 95 2.93 44.91 -8.08
N LYS A 96 1.76 45.40 -8.49
CA LYS A 96 1.07 46.52 -7.85
C LYS A 96 0.71 46.24 -6.39
N ASP A 97 0.50 44.97 -6.06
CA ASP A 97 0.18 44.54 -4.70
C ASP A 97 1.43 44.34 -3.86
N GLY A 98 2.65 44.48 -4.40
CA GLY A 98 3.89 44.25 -3.66
C GLY A 98 4.28 42.78 -3.54
N VAL A 99 3.78 41.92 -4.42
CA VAL A 99 4.08 40.49 -4.49
C VAL A 99 5.16 40.24 -5.55
N LEU A 100 6.14 39.41 -5.21
CA LEU A 100 7.18 38.98 -6.14
C LEU A 100 6.63 37.92 -7.11
N ARG A 101 6.73 38.18 -8.42
CA ARG A 101 6.21 37.33 -9.48
C ARG A 101 7.26 37.01 -10.53
N VAL A 102 7.01 35.93 -11.28
CA VAL A 102 7.82 35.55 -12.45
C VAL A 102 7.46 36.44 -13.64
N GLY A 103 8.48 37.00 -14.30
CA GLY A 103 8.32 37.69 -15.57
C GLY A 103 7.98 36.72 -16.70
N GLY A 104 7.31 37.19 -17.74
CA GLY A 104 6.89 36.34 -18.84
C GLY A 104 6.69 37.10 -20.15
N ARG A 105 6.49 36.34 -21.23
CA ARG A 105 6.24 36.87 -22.57
C ARG A 105 4.76 37.17 -22.84
N LEU A 106 3.87 36.81 -21.91
CA LEU A 106 2.41 36.91 -22.06
C LEU A 106 1.84 38.21 -21.48
N ASN A 107 2.68 39.20 -21.15
CA ASN A 107 2.24 40.44 -20.49
C ASN A 107 1.19 41.21 -21.32
N ASN A 108 1.28 41.15 -22.65
CA ASN A 108 0.38 41.84 -23.59
C ASN A 108 -0.93 41.09 -23.89
N MET A 109 -1.22 39.98 -23.20
CA MET A 109 -2.45 39.20 -23.39
C MET A 109 -3.49 39.53 -22.31
N PRO A 110 -4.46 40.44 -22.56
CA PRO A 110 -5.38 40.90 -21.52
C PRO A 110 -6.39 39.84 -21.05
N TYR A 111 -6.72 38.87 -21.91
CA TYR A 111 -7.73 37.83 -21.66
C TYR A 111 -7.25 36.66 -20.79
N ILE A 112 -5.93 36.55 -20.53
CA ILE A 112 -5.39 35.55 -19.62
C ILE A 112 -5.34 36.13 -18.21
N GLN A 113 -5.81 35.36 -17.22
CA GLN A 113 -5.74 35.74 -15.80
C GLN A 113 -4.31 36.17 -15.40
N ALA A 114 -4.20 37.22 -14.60
CA ALA A 114 -2.91 37.81 -14.22
C ALA A 114 -1.96 36.80 -13.56
N ASP A 115 -2.49 35.96 -12.66
CA ASP A 115 -1.72 34.92 -11.99
C ASP A 115 -1.18 33.85 -12.96
N LYS A 116 -1.90 33.56 -14.04
CA LYS A 116 -1.46 32.60 -15.07
C LYS A 116 -0.42 33.20 -16.02
N ARG A 117 -0.50 34.52 -16.27
CA ARG A 117 0.52 35.25 -17.04
C ARG A 117 1.83 35.38 -16.27
N ASN A 118 1.72 35.75 -15.00
CA ASN A 118 2.85 36.04 -14.12
C ASN A 118 2.64 35.34 -12.77
N PRO A 119 2.97 34.04 -12.68
CA PRO A 119 2.73 33.28 -11.45
C PRO A 119 3.56 33.81 -10.28
N ILE A 120 3.00 33.68 -9.08
CA ILE A 120 3.59 34.15 -7.82
C ILE A 120 4.79 33.29 -7.45
N LEU A 121 5.95 33.90 -7.18
CA LEU A 121 7.14 33.15 -6.78
C LEU A 121 7.02 32.58 -5.37
N LEU A 122 7.20 31.27 -5.23
CA LEU A 122 7.15 30.57 -3.94
C LEU A 122 8.49 29.87 -3.64
N PRO A 123 9.08 30.07 -2.45
CA PRO A 123 10.31 29.39 -2.05
C PRO A 123 10.06 27.92 -1.74
N SER A 124 10.96 27.04 -2.18
CA SER A 124 10.77 25.59 -2.04
C SER A 124 10.76 25.07 -0.61
N GLN A 125 11.45 25.78 0.29
CA GLN A 125 11.67 25.37 1.68
C GLN A 125 10.54 25.82 2.61
N SER A 126 9.67 26.73 2.16
CA SER A 126 8.62 27.27 3.01
C SER A 126 7.51 26.25 3.23
N LYS A 127 7.10 26.12 4.49
CA LYS A 127 5.95 25.31 4.87
C LYS A 127 4.66 25.81 4.21
N LEU A 128 4.51 27.12 3.98
CA LEU A 128 3.36 27.67 3.26
C LEU A 128 3.25 27.08 1.84
N THR A 129 4.38 26.96 1.14
CA THR A 129 4.44 26.39 -0.20
C THR A 129 4.03 24.92 -0.19
N ILE A 130 4.49 24.16 0.80
CA ILE A 130 4.08 22.76 0.99
C ILE A 130 2.57 22.68 1.26
N LEU A 131 2.03 23.55 2.11
CA LEU A 131 0.59 23.60 2.42
C LEU A 131 -0.26 23.94 1.18
N ILE A 132 0.19 24.87 0.33
CA ILE A 132 -0.48 25.21 -0.93
C ILE A 132 -0.51 24.01 -1.87
N ILE A 133 0.63 23.35 -2.08
CA ILE A 133 0.71 22.18 -2.97
C ILE A 133 -0.12 21.01 -2.41
N THR A 134 -0.13 20.85 -1.09
CA THR A 134 -0.90 19.81 -0.41
C THR A 134 -2.39 20.06 -0.55
N ASP A 135 -2.88 21.27 -0.26
CA ASP A 135 -4.29 21.63 -0.41
C ASP A 135 -4.78 21.42 -1.85
N GLU A 136 -3.97 21.81 -2.84
CA GLU A 136 -4.27 21.59 -4.25
C GLU A 136 -4.32 20.09 -4.62
N HIS A 137 -3.41 19.28 -4.09
CA HIS A 137 -3.42 17.82 -4.28
C HIS A 137 -4.71 17.18 -3.76
N TYR A 138 -5.20 17.62 -2.60
CA TYR A 138 -6.49 17.17 -2.06
C TYR A 138 -7.68 17.73 -2.85
N ARG A 139 -7.63 19.00 -3.26
CA ARG A 139 -8.69 19.66 -4.06
C ARG A 139 -8.91 18.95 -5.40
N GLN A 140 -7.84 18.48 -6.02
CA GLN A 140 -7.84 17.76 -7.30
C GLN A 140 -7.93 16.23 -7.12
N LEU A 141 -8.48 15.76 -6.00
CA LEU A 141 -8.76 14.33 -5.75
C LEU A 141 -7.53 13.42 -5.93
N HIS A 142 -6.41 13.78 -5.30
CA HIS A 142 -5.17 13.01 -5.32
C HIS A 142 -4.47 12.92 -6.68
N ILE A 143 -4.59 13.98 -7.49
CA ILE A 143 -3.93 14.08 -8.80
C ILE A 143 -2.42 13.80 -8.74
N GLY A 144 -1.90 13.15 -9.78
CA GLY A 144 -0.49 12.76 -9.88
C GLY A 144 0.49 13.96 -9.97
N PRO A 145 1.80 13.74 -9.73
CA PRO A 145 2.77 14.83 -9.53
C PRO A 145 2.92 15.82 -10.69
N GLN A 146 2.79 15.34 -11.94
CA GLN A 146 2.95 16.17 -13.14
C GLN A 146 1.75 17.10 -13.35
N ALA A 147 0.54 16.56 -13.24
CA ALA A 147 -0.68 17.37 -13.38
C ALA A 147 -0.90 18.27 -12.16
N LEU A 148 -0.50 17.84 -10.95
CA LEU A 148 -0.42 18.70 -9.77
C LEU A 148 0.47 19.93 -10.03
N LEU A 149 1.66 19.72 -10.61
CA LEU A 149 2.56 20.82 -10.94
C LEU A 149 1.97 21.77 -11.99
N ALA A 150 1.25 21.23 -12.98
CA ALA A 150 0.59 22.04 -14.00
C ALA A 150 -0.50 22.92 -13.36
N SER A 151 -1.35 22.36 -12.49
CA SER A 151 -2.40 23.12 -11.78
C SER A 151 -1.80 24.22 -10.90
N ILE A 152 -0.76 23.89 -10.11
CA ILE A 152 -0.07 24.87 -9.27
C ILE A 152 0.52 26.02 -10.10
N ARG A 153 1.04 25.73 -11.30
CA ARG A 153 1.64 26.71 -12.21
C ARG A 153 0.66 27.69 -12.86
N GLU A 154 -0.64 27.44 -12.74
CA GLU A 154 -1.64 28.43 -13.15
C GLU A 154 -1.68 29.64 -12.23
N GLN A 155 -1.18 29.53 -10.99
CA GLN A 155 -1.19 30.63 -10.02
C GLN A 155 0.18 30.91 -9.38
N TYR A 156 1.01 29.89 -9.20
CA TYR A 156 2.27 29.98 -8.47
C TYR A 156 3.43 29.36 -9.22
N TRP A 157 4.61 29.92 -9.02
CA TRP A 157 5.88 29.36 -9.45
C TRP A 157 6.69 28.88 -8.24
N PRO A 158 6.45 27.66 -7.74
CA PRO A 158 7.30 27.08 -6.71
C PRO A 158 8.68 26.77 -7.27
N LEU A 159 9.73 27.28 -6.61
CA LEU A 159 11.10 26.83 -6.88
C LEU A 159 11.17 25.32 -6.65
N ASN A 160 11.96 24.61 -7.46
CA ASN A 160 12.07 23.15 -7.39
C ASN A 160 10.71 22.40 -7.45
N GLY A 161 9.70 22.99 -8.10
CA GLY A 161 8.30 22.52 -8.06
C GLY A 161 8.12 21.04 -8.42
N ARG A 162 8.88 20.51 -9.39
CA ARG A 162 8.84 19.08 -9.77
C ARG A 162 9.16 18.14 -8.60
N ASN A 163 10.15 18.48 -7.80
CA ASN A 163 10.55 17.65 -6.67
C ASN A 163 9.59 17.82 -5.49
N LEU A 164 9.06 19.04 -5.29
CA LEU A 164 8.05 19.30 -4.26
C LEU A 164 6.75 18.54 -4.51
N THR A 165 6.21 18.59 -5.73
CA THR A 165 4.95 17.88 -6.05
C THR A 165 5.13 16.37 -5.93
N ARG A 166 6.27 15.81 -6.36
CA ARG A 166 6.62 14.40 -6.13
C ARG A 166 6.68 14.07 -4.63
N ALA A 167 7.33 14.91 -3.84
CA ALA A 167 7.44 14.70 -2.39
C ALA A 167 6.09 14.74 -1.69
N VAL A 168 5.19 15.67 -2.07
CA VAL A 168 3.84 15.77 -1.51
C VAL A 168 3.02 14.52 -1.83
N VAL A 169 3.00 14.09 -3.09
CA VAL A 169 2.26 12.88 -3.50
C VAL A 169 2.81 11.63 -2.83
N ASN A 170 4.14 11.46 -2.76
CA ASN A 170 4.76 10.30 -2.13
C ASN A 170 4.52 10.23 -0.61
N LYS A 171 4.40 11.38 0.07
CA LYS A 171 4.08 11.45 1.50
C LYS A 171 2.58 11.32 1.79
N CYS A 172 1.72 11.34 0.77
CA CYS A 172 0.29 11.20 0.95
C CYS A 172 -0.08 9.75 1.28
N ILE A 173 -0.69 9.53 2.45
CA ILE A 173 -1.10 8.19 2.92
C ILE A 173 -2.15 7.57 1.98
N ILE A 174 -3.07 8.36 1.45
CA ILE A 174 -4.12 7.87 0.54
C ILE A 174 -3.48 7.37 -0.75
N CYS A 175 -2.62 8.17 -1.39
CA CYS A 175 -1.87 7.75 -2.57
C CYS A 175 -0.98 6.54 -2.31
N PHE A 176 -0.35 6.46 -1.13
CA PHE A 176 0.47 5.31 -0.76
C PHE A 176 -0.37 4.02 -0.69
N LYS A 177 -1.55 4.06 -0.05
CA LYS A 177 -2.44 2.91 0.09
C LYS A 177 -3.08 2.47 -1.22
N THR A 178 -3.37 3.40 -2.13
CA THR A 178 -4.01 3.11 -3.41
C THR A 178 -3.04 2.79 -4.54
N LYS A 179 -1.73 2.96 -4.31
CA LYS A 179 -0.71 2.62 -5.30
C LYS A 179 -0.54 1.10 -5.38
N PRO A 180 -0.88 0.45 -6.50
CA PRO A 180 -0.68 -0.99 -6.64
C PRO A 180 0.82 -1.29 -6.61
N PHE A 181 1.21 -2.30 -5.83
CA PHE A 181 2.56 -2.85 -5.84
C PHE A 181 2.59 -4.05 -6.78
N THR A 182 3.32 -3.93 -7.90
CA THR A 182 3.60 -5.09 -8.76
C THR A 182 4.74 -5.89 -8.15
N PHE A 183 4.40 -6.88 -7.31
CA PHE A 183 5.36 -7.86 -6.85
C PHE A 183 5.78 -8.74 -8.03
N GLN A 184 7.06 -8.70 -8.38
CA GLN A 184 7.67 -9.63 -9.32
C GLN A 184 8.40 -10.70 -8.50
N PRO A 185 7.76 -11.84 -8.19
CA PRO A 185 8.44 -12.91 -7.47
C PRO A 185 9.61 -13.42 -8.29
N VAL A 186 10.77 -13.56 -7.65
CA VAL A 186 11.86 -14.37 -8.20
C VAL A 186 11.37 -15.82 -8.23
N MET A 187 11.49 -16.51 -9.37
CA MET A 187 11.12 -17.93 -9.45
C MET A 187 12.03 -18.73 -8.50
N GLY A 188 11.42 -19.43 -7.54
CA GLY A 188 12.16 -20.27 -6.60
C GLY A 188 12.65 -21.56 -7.24
N ASP A 189 13.77 -22.08 -6.75
CA ASP A 189 14.28 -23.39 -7.14
C ASP A 189 13.28 -24.50 -6.79
N LEU A 190 13.18 -25.51 -7.67
CA LEU A 190 12.35 -26.67 -7.40
C LEU A 190 12.97 -27.54 -6.29
N PRO A 191 12.16 -28.18 -5.43
CA PRO A 191 12.66 -29.15 -4.47
C PRO A 191 13.45 -30.28 -5.15
N LYS A 192 14.51 -30.76 -4.51
CA LYS A 192 15.37 -31.85 -5.04
C LYS A 192 14.57 -33.08 -5.44
N GLU A 193 13.53 -33.38 -4.67
CA GLU A 193 12.61 -34.50 -4.86
C GLU A 193 11.85 -34.43 -6.19
N ARG A 194 11.72 -33.25 -6.82
CA ARG A 194 11.14 -33.09 -8.16
C ARG A 194 12.14 -33.32 -9.29
N MET A 195 13.43 -33.36 -8.97
CA MET A 195 14.53 -33.47 -9.94
C MET A 195 15.24 -34.82 -9.89
N GLN A 196 15.11 -35.57 -8.79
CA GLN A 196 15.74 -36.88 -8.65
C GLN A 196 14.97 -37.97 -9.42
N PRO A 197 15.63 -38.79 -10.25
CA PRO A 197 15.01 -39.95 -10.86
C PRO A 197 14.71 -40.99 -9.79
N GLY A 198 13.59 -41.70 -9.94
CA GLY A 198 13.18 -42.73 -8.99
C GLY A 198 12.02 -43.56 -9.50
N ARG A 199 11.64 -44.60 -8.74
CA ARG A 199 10.49 -45.44 -9.07
C ARG A 199 9.23 -44.57 -9.17
N THR A 200 8.39 -44.86 -10.16
CA THR A 200 7.08 -44.21 -10.31
C THR A 200 6.29 -44.25 -9.00
N PHE A 201 5.70 -43.11 -8.64
CA PHE A 201 4.96 -42.88 -7.39
C PHE A 201 5.76 -43.07 -6.07
N ALA A 202 7.09 -43.24 -6.09
CA ALA A 202 7.88 -43.28 -4.86
C ALA A 202 7.75 -41.96 -4.06
N THR A 203 8.01 -40.84 -4.73
CA THR A 203 7.69 -39.51 -4.20
C THR A 203 6.48 -38.94 -4.93
N THR A 204 5.42 -38.68 -4.18
CA THR A 204 4.12 -38.30 -4.72
C THR A 204 3.58 -37.06 -4.03
N GLY A 205 3.20 -36.05 -4.81
CA GLY A 205 2.41 -34.92 -4.34
C GLY A 205 0.93 -35.23 -4.35
N MET A 206 0.19 -34.70 -3.38
CA MET A 206 -1.21 -34.97 -3.17
C MET A 206 -1.95 -33.65 -3.06
N ASP A 207 -3.10 -33.55 -3.73
CA ASP A 207 -3.97 -32.39 -3.64
C ASP A 207 -5.44 -32.81 -3.79
N PHE A 208 -6.36 -31.95 -3.35
CA PHE A 208 -7.78 -32.10 -3.61
C PHE A 208 -8.27 -31.06 -4.60
N ALA A 209 -8.97 -31.53 -5.62
CA ALA A 209 -9.73 -30.68 -6.53
C ALA A 209 -11.24 -30.85 -6.25
N GLY A 210 -11.99 -29.75 -6.32
CA GLY A 210 -13.45 -29.79 -6.15
C GLY A 210 -14.00 -28.62 -5.32
N PRO A 211 -15.32 -28.57 -5.10
CA PRO A 211 -16.28 -29.67 -5.27
C PRO A 211 -16.76 -29.88 -6.72
N VAL A 212 -16.92 -31.13 -7.12
CA VAL A 212 -17.62 -31.54 -8.36
C VAL A 212 -19.01 -32.08 -8.02
N LYS A 213 -19.99 -31.83 -8.89
CA LYS A 213 -21.36 -32.35 -8.73
C LYS A 213 -21.46 -33.75 -9.34
N ILE A 214 -21.93 -34.71 -8.57
CA ILE A 214 -22.16 -36.08 -9.02
C ILE A 214 -23.62 -36.47 -8.80
N LYS A 215 -24.16 -37.41 -9.59
CA LYS A 215 -25.44 -38.04 -9.28
C LYS A 215 -25.20 -39.16 -8.27
N VAL A 216 -25.95 -39.16 -7.17
CA VAL A 216 -25.79 -40.16 -6.10
C VAL A 216 -26.31 -41.55 -6.53
N SER A 217 -27.16 -41.61 -7.56
CA SER A 217 -27.62 -42.87 -8.14
C SER A 217 -27.95 -42.73 -9.63
N ASN A 218 -28.15 -43.87 -10.30
CA ASN A 218 -28.55 -43.92 -11.71
C ASN A 218 -30.05 -43.65 -11.94
N ARG A 219 -30.81 -43.24 -10.92
CA ARG A 219 -32.24 -42.92 -11.05
C ARG A 219 -32.44 -41.62 -11.86
N ARG A 220 -33.51 -41.55 -12.67
CA ARG A 220 -33.82 -40.36 -13.52
C ARG A 220 -33.84 -39.04 -12.72
N ASN A 221 -34.34 -39.07 -11.48
CA ASN A 221 -34.39 -37.92 -10.56
C ASN A 221 -33.46 -38.11 -9.34
N ALA A 222 -32.27 -38.68 -9.55
CA ALA A 222 -31.30 -38.84 -8.46
C ALA A 222 -30.83 -37.48 -7.92
N GLN A 223 -30.79 -37.36 -6.59
CA GLN A 223 -30.23 -36.20 -5.91
C GLN A 223 -28.77 -36.00 -6.34
N SER A 224 -28.40 -34.74 -6.60
CA SER A 224 -27.01 -34.37 -6.86
C SER A 224 -26.24 -34.25 -5.55
N GLY A 225 -25.15 -34.99 -5.43
CA GLY A 225 -24.19 -34.90 -4.34
C GLY A 225 -22.97 -34.07 -4.74
N LYS A 226 -22.21 -33.62 -3.75
CA LYS A 226 -20.85 -33.09 -3.96
C LYS A 226 -19.86 -34.24 -3.78
N ALA A 227 -18.84 -34.25 -4.61
CA ALA A 227 -17.68 -35.09 -4.46
C ALA A 227 -16.41 -34.26 -4.70
N TYR A 228 -15.28 -34.82 -4.31
CA TYR A 228 -13.96 -34.24 -4.47
C TYR A 228 -13.08 -35.24 -5.18
N ILE A 229 -12.01 -34.72 -5.77
CA ILE A 229 -11.06 -35.48 -6.56
C ILE A 229 -9.75 -35.42 -5.81
N CYS A 230 -9.28 -36.55 -5.30
CA CYS A 230 -7.94 -36.66 -4.73
C CYS A 230 -6.96 -36.96 -5.86
N VAL A 231 -6.02 -36.05 -6.07
CA VAL A 231 -5.03 -36.08 -7.14
C VAL A 231 -3.69 -36.48 -6.55
N PHE A 232 -3.09 -37.52 -7.11
CA PHE A 232 -1.75 -38.00 -6.77
C PHE A 232 -0.82 -37.78 -7.97
N VAL A 233 0.21 -36.96 -7.81
CA VAL A 233 1.16 -36.60 -8.86
C VAL A 233 2.53 -37.16 -8.53
N CYS A 234 3.05 -38.05 -9.38
CA CYS A 234 4.41 -38.54 -9.24
C CYS A 234 5.44 -37.43 -9.53
N PHE A 235 6.40 -37.24 -8.64
CA PHE A 235 7.41 -36.20 -8.83
C PHE A 235 8.46 -36.56 -9.89
N ALA A 236 8.78 -37.84 -10.07
CA ALA A 236 9.74 -38.32 -11.07
C ALA A 236 9.21 -38.21 -12.51
N THR A 237 7.98 -38.71 -12.76
CA THR A 237 7.43 -38.82 -14.13
C THR A 237 6.32 -37.83 -14.46
N LYS A 238 5.81 -37.10 -13.45
CA LYS A 238 4.58 -36.28 -13.54
C LYS A 238 3.32 -37.08 -13.89
N ALA A 239 3.36 -38.41 -13.78
CA ALA A 239 2.17 -39.24 -13.93
C ALA A 239 1.13 -38.89 -12.85
N VAL A 240 -0.12 -38.75 -13.27
CA VAL A 240 -1.24 -38.40 -12.40
C VAL A 240 -2.12 -39.63 -12.17
N HIS A 241 -2.43 -39.90 -10.91
CA HIS A 241 -3.45 -40.86 -10.51
C HIS A 241 -4.56 -40.12 -9.78
N VAL A 242 -5.81 -40.47 -10.09
CA VAL A 242 -6.98 -39.73 -9.62
C VAL A 242 -7.93 -40.67 -8.91
N GLU A 243 -8.39 -40.28 -7.72
CA GLU A 243 -9.37 -41.00 -6.92
C GLU A 243 -10.57 -40.10 -6.62
N LEU A 244 -11.78 -40.61 -6.81
CA LEU A 244 -13.00 -39.91 -6.40
C LEU A 244 -13.22 -40.11 -4.88
N VAL A 245 -13.62 -39.05 -4.20
CA VAL A 245 -13.82 -39.00 -2.75
C VAL A 245 -15.16 -38.32 -2.44
N SER A 246 -15.92 -38.85 -1.48
CA SER A 246 -17.24 -38.31 -1.10
C SER A 246 -17.16 -36.94 -0.43
N ASP A 247 -16.11 -36.71 0.35
CA ASP A 247 -15.95 -35.54 1.21
C ASP A 247 -14.46 -35.23 1.46
N LEU A 248 -14.19 -34.11 2.14
CA LEU A 248 -12.85 -33.67 2.53
C LEU A 248 -12.49 -34.14 3.95
N SER A 249 -13.05 -35.25 4.43
CA SER A 249 -12.66 -35.80 5.72
C SER A 249 -11.33 -36.55 5.65
N THR A 250 -10.69 -36.67 6.82
CA THR A 250 -9.49 -37.49 7.00
C THR A 250 -9.74 -38.95 6.60
N ASP A 251 -10.89 -39.51 6.95
CA ASP A 251 -11.20 -40.92 6.71
C ASP A 251 -11.44 -41.21 5.23
N ALA A 252 -12.13 -40.31 4.53
CA ALA A 252 -12.32 -40.42 3.10
C ALA A 252 -10.99 -40.29 2.34
N PHE A 253 -10.07 -39.43 2.80
CA PHE A 253 -8.70 -39.38 2.27
C PHE A 253 -7.92 -40.67 2.53
N ILE A 254 -7.94 -41.23 3.75
CA ILE A 254 -7.26 -42.50 4.05
C ILE A 254 -7.80 -43.62 3.15
N ALA A 255 -9.11 -43.67 2.92
CA ALA A 255 -9.70 -44.64 2.00
C ALA A 255 -9.19 -44.44 0.55
N ALA A 256 -9.06 -43.20 0.08
CA ALA A 256 -8.48 -42.89 -1.23
C ALA A 256 -7.00 -43.28 -1.31
N LEU A 257 -6.21 -42.98 -0.28
CA LEU A 257 -4.80 -43.34 -0.19
C LEU A 257 -4.60 -44.86 -0.25
N ARG A 258 -5.46 -45.63 0.42
CA ARG A 258 -5.42 -47.10 0.35
C ARG A 258 -5.70 -47.62 -1.06
N ARG A 259 -6.67 -47.06 -1.78
CA ARG A 259 -6.96 -47.43 -3.19
C ARG A 259 -5.81 -47.08 -4.12
N PHE A 260 -5.17 -45.93 -3.89
CA PHE A 260 -3.99 -45.53 -4.62
C PHE A 260 -2.81 -46.49 -4.37
N TRP A 261 -2.49 -46.80 -3.12
CA TRP A 261 -1.41 -47.73 -2.79
C TRP A 261 -1.65 -49.15 -3.26
N SER A 262 -2.89 -49.65 -3.23
CA SER A 262 -3.18 -50.99 -3.75
C SER A 262 -2.93 -51.11 -5.25
N ARG A 263 -3.07 -50.01 -6.01
CA ARG A 263 -2.83 -49.97 -7.46
C ARG A 263 -1.42 -49.60 -7.86
N ARG A 264 -0.78 -48.68 -7.13
CA ARG A 264 0.53 -48.09 -7.51
C ARG A 264 1.69 -48.55 -6.62
N GLY A 265 1.40 -49.29 -5.56
CA GLY A 265 2.36 -49.65 -4.51
C GLY A 265 2.57 -48.50 -3.51
N TYR A 266 3.29 -48.81 -2.43
CA TYR A 266 3.56 -47.85 -1.37
C TYR A 266 4.54 -46.75 -1.79
N CYS A 267 4.28 -45.52 -1.32
CA CYS A 267 5.19 -44.40 -1.52
C CYS A 267 6.31 -44.41 -0.48
N THR A 268 7.49 -43.92 -0.85
CA THR A 268 8.54 -43.59 0.12
C THR A 268 8.28 -42.22 0.76
N THR A 269 7.69 -41.29 0.02
CA THR A 269 7.42 -39.93 0.50
C THR A 269 6.13 -39.38 -0.09
N LEU A 270 5.29 -38.80 0.76
CA LEU A 270 4.06 -38.12 0.39
C LEU A 270 4.21 -36.61 0.69
N TRP A 271 3.89 -35.78 -0.29
CA TRP A 271 3.85 -34.32 -0.17
C TRP A 271 2.39 -33.86 -0.24
N SER A 272 1.98 -32.97 0.65
CA SER A 272 0.66 -32.33 0.62
C SER A 272 0.77 -30.90 1.11
N ASP A 273 -0.30 -30.12 0.96
CA ASP A 273 -0.48 -28.91 1.74
C ASP A 273 -0.83 -29.21 3.20
N ASN A 274 -1.07 -28.16 3.99
CA ASN A 274 -1.49 -28.27 5.39
C ASN A 274 -3.03 -28.39 5.54
N GLY A 275 -3.71 -28.96 4.54
CA GLY A 275 -5.14 -29.27 4.63
C GLY A 275 -5.46 -30.13 5.86
N LYS A 276 -6.56 -29.81 6.55
CA LYS A 276 -6.94 -30.46 7.82
C LYS A 276 -7.11 -31.98 7.68
N ASN A 277 -7.59 -32.43 6.54
CA ASN A 277 -7.68 -33.83 6.12
C ASN A 277 -6.32 -34.52 6.06
N PHE A 278 -5.31 -33.90 5.44
CA PHE A 278 -3.96 -34.45 5.35
C PHE A 278 -3.25 -34.46 6.70
N VAL A 279 -3.36 -33.36 7.46
CA VAL A 279 -2.80 -33.26 8.81
C VAL A 279 -3.43 -34.31 9.74
N GLY A 280 -4.74 -34.49 9.65
CA GLY A 280 -5.46 -35.52 10.40
C GLY A 280 -5.02 -36.93 10.02
N ALA A 281 -4.81 -37.20 8.73
CA ALA A 281 -4.38 -38.52 8.25
C ALA A 281 -2.95 -38.84 8.70
N ASN A 282 -2.04 -37.87 8.60
CA ASN A 282 -0.68 -38.00 9.10
C ASN A 282 -0.66 -38.33 10.61
N ARG A 283 -1.54 -37.69 11.39
CA ARG A 283 -1.69 -38.00 12.82
C ARG A 283 -2.14 -39.44 13.06
N LYS A 284 -3.24 -39.87 12.42
CA LYS A 284 -3.76 -41.26 12.55
C LYS A 284 -2.71 -42.31 12.17
N LEU A 285 -1.96 -42.07 11.09
CA LEU A 285 -0.90 -42.99 10.65
C LEU A 285 0.27 -43.05 11.64
N LYS A 286 0.65 -41.91 12.25
CA LYS A 286 1.66 -41.87 13.32
C LYS A 286 1.20 -42.64 14.56
N GLU A 287 -0.03 -42.42 15.01
CA GLU A 287 -0.62 -43.13 16.15
C GLU A 287 -0.58 -44.66 15.95
N LEU A 288 -0.94 -45.14 14.75
CA LEU A 288 -0.85 -46.56 14.41
C LEU A 288 0.60 -47.07 14.45
N ARG A 289 1.54 -46.34 13.86
CA ARG A 289 2.96 -46.71 13.88
C ARG A 289 3.48 -46.82 15.32
N ASP A 290 3.13 -45.86 16.16
CA ASP A 290 3.59 -45.80 17.54
C ASP A 290 2.95 -46.94 18.37
N LEU A 291 1.68 -47.27 18.12
CA LEU A 291 1.00 -48.43 18.71
C LEU A 291 1.70 -49.76 18.35
N PHE A 292 1.99 -50.00 17.06
CA PHE A 292 2.66 -51.24 16.62
C PHE A 292 4.12 -51.34 17.09
N SER A 293 4.76 -50.20 17.37
CA SER A 293 6.12 -50.15 17.91
C SER A 293 6.18 -50.31 19.43
N SER A 294 5.04 -50.23 20.13
CA SER A 294 4.98 -50.36 21.58
C SER A 294 5.21 -51.82 22.01
N LYS A 295 6.26 -52.03 22.83
CA LYS A 295 6.58 -53.34 23.42
C LYS A 295 5.40 -53.90 24.25
N GLU A 296 4.67 -53.03 24.94
CA GLU A 296 3.50 -53.42 25.72
C GLU A 296 2.40 -53.99 24.83
N HIS A 297 2.13 -53.33 23.70
CA HIS A 297 1.14 -53.78 22.74
C HIS A 297 1.55 -55.10 22.09
N GLN A 298 2.81 -55.23 21.68
CA GLN A 298 3.36 -56.47 21.13
C GLN A 298 3.24 -57.65 22.13
N ALA A 299 3.59 -57.43 23.39
CA ALA A 299 3.46 -58.43 24.44
C ALA A 299 2.01 -58.85 24.68
N LYS A 300 1.06 -57.90 24.66
CA LYS A 300 -0.37 -58.18 24.76
C LYS A 300 -0.89 -59.01 23.59
N VAL A 301 -0.50 -58.68 22.36
CA VAL A 301 -0.88 -59.46 21.16
C VAL A 301 -0.31 -60.87 21.25
N GLN A 302 0.97 -61.02 21.59
CA GLN A 302 1.62 -62.32 21.72
C GLN A 302 0.94 -63.19 22.78
N ARG A 303 0.64 -62.62 23.95
CA ARG A 303 -0.08 -63.31 25.02
C ARG A 303 -1.45 -63.80 24.58
N CYS A 304 -2.22 -62.95 23.89
CA CYS A 304 -3.54 -63.32 23.38
C CYS A 304 -3.47 -64.50 22.40
N VAL A 305 -2.51 -64.50 21.46
CA VAL A 305 -2.31 -65.62 20.52
C VAL A 305 -1.95 -66.91 21.24
N SER A 306 -1.11 -66.83 22.28
CA SER A 306 -0.76 -67.98 23.13
C SER A 306 -1.96 -68.51 23.92
N GLU A 307 -2.80 -67.64 24.49
CA GLU A 307 -4.00 -68.02 25.25
C GLU A 307 -5.06 -68.71 24.39
N VAL A 308 -5.16 -68.37 23.09
CA VAL A 308 -6.06 -69.02 22.12
C VAL A 308 -5.50 -70.36 21.60
N GLY A 309 -4.28 -70.75 22.01
CA GLY A 309 -3.68 -72.05 21.67
C GLY A 309 -3.19 -72.17 20.21
N ILE A 310 -3.00 -71.05 19.51
CA ILE A 310 -2.54 -71.05 18.12
C ILE A 310 -1.01 -71.23 18.11
N ASN A 311 -0.56 -72.41 17.67
CA ASN A 311 0.87 -72.72 17.54
C ASN A 311 1.27 -72.67 16.06
N TRP A 312 2.00 -71.63 15.65
CA TRP A 312 2.43 -71.42 14.26
C TRP A 312 3.69 -72.24 13.97
N LYS A 313 3.59 -73.27 13.12
CA LYS A 313 4.73 -74.08 12.67
C LYS A 313 4.94 -73.87 11.17
N PHE A 314 6.18 -73.65 10.75
CA PHE A 314 6.55 -73.61 9.34
C PHE A 314 6.72 -75.03 8.79
N ILE A 315 6.33 -75.25 7.54
CA ILE A 315 6.61 -76.51 6.83
C ILE A 315 8.14 -76.58 6.64
N PRO A 316 8.80 -77.68 7.03
CA PRO A 316 10.23 -77.86 6.74
C PRO A 316 10.43 -77.87 5.22
N VAL A 317 11.37 -77.07 4.73
CA VAL A 317 11.89 -77.18 3.35
C VAL A 317 12.85 -78.36 3.29
#